data_AF-H9UHD7-F1
#
_entry.id   AF-H9UHD7-F1
#
_cell.length_a   1.000
_cell.length_b   1.000
_cell.length_c   1.000
_cell.angle_alpha   90.00
_cell.angle_beta   90.00
_cell.angle_gamma   90.00
#
_symmetry.space_group_name_H-M   'P 1'
#
loop_
_entity.id
_entity.type
_entity.pdbx_description
1 polymer ?
#
loop_
_entity_poly.entity_id
_entity_poly.type
_entity_poly.pdbx_seq_one_letter_code
_entity_poly.pdbx_strand_id
1 'polypeptide(L)'
;MIGADTETSIMTIQRKLQITTLLCALLILAAAAASTYSIYSVRKQQGMQEIPANTRMIPALGALLAVSLGLLQHRVLRRTWQAARDFRVEPEAAGSDVQTRLIPEAAAAYALADGCRGRIIHAMQAGAEAAAALPRNRISRLSVSAAGGDYEHADNPGMDYDSGAELAMAVAAGNTQSSVQGVGEIDARMHALPGEIHAQTQAAADAIAAIARAAAELKQRMKLQSDELQTADHNQAGMLDAVRQAVQTSHHIDHRLHEVQRLLQNGNAAVVYTVEEMRSVERDIRGILDVIPIINTLAERTSLLSMNAAIESAHAADHGLGFAVVAEEIGKLAAESSRNAGTISASLHRTVERVQQALQASEHSSELFDGLRSTVDEFTAATAEITTSLSELSAGMHEIHRAVQAIVEATLIVERLTATMQDAGDATGTTLTGGKTMMEGVQSMLDQLGSTATATSGYHRILADAQEASSRSADELLRLLQFEPENG
;
A
#
# COMPACT_ATOMS: atom_id res chain seq x y z
N MET A 1 16.51 27.21 -0.18
CA MET A 1 15.73 27.38 -1.43
C MET A 1 16.41 26.75 -2.66
N ILE A 2 17.39 25.84 -2.52
CA ILE A 2 18.08 25.21 -3.66
C ILE A 2 17.50 23.80 -4.00
N GLY A 3 16.81 23.15 -3.06
CA GLY A 3 16.30 21.77 -3.24
C GLY A 3 15.09 21.62 -4.17
N ALA A 4 14.22 22.63 -4.27
CA ALA A 4 12.99 22.54 -5.07
C ALA A 4 13.25 22.60 -6.59
N ASP A 5 14.25 23.38 -7.01
CA ASP A 5 14.65 23.51 -8.43
C ASP A 5 15.40 22.28 -8.95
N THR A 6 16.14 21.59 -8.07
CA THR A 6 16.81 20.33 -8.42
C THR A 6 15.81 19.18 -8.61
N GLU A 7 14.79 19.11 -7.76
CA GLU A 7 13.79 18.02 -7.81
C GLU A 7 12.85 18.16 -9.03
N THR A 8 12.43 19.40 -9.35
CA THR A 8 11.68 19.68 -10.58
C THR A 8 12.51 19.45 -11.85
N SER A 9 13.81 19.75 -11.82
CA SER A 9 14.72 19.45 -12.93
C SER A 9 14.88 17.94 -13.15
N ILE A 10 14.99 17.15 -12.07
CA ILE A 10 15.09 15.69 -12.11
C ILE A 10 13.80 15.07 -12.68
N MET A 11 12.63 15.50 -12.19
CA MET A 11 11.34 15.03 -12.74
C MET A 11 11.17 15.39 -14.22
N THR A 12 11.62 16.57 -14.63
CA THR A 12 11.55 17.00 -16.03
C THR A 12 12.45 16.14 -16.93
N ILE A 13 13.63 15.74 -16.43
CA ILE A 13 14.56 14.85 -17.14
C ILE A 13 14.00 13.43 -17.20
N GLN A 14 13.46 12.88 -16.10
CA GLN A 14 12.82 11.55 -16.10
C GLN A 14 11.63 11.49 -17.06
N ARG A 15 10.77 12.52 -17.06
CA ARG A 15 9.62 12.58 -17.97
C ARG A 15 10.06 12.66 -19.43
N LYS A 16 11.10 13.44 -19.74
CA LYS A 16 11.68 13.47 -21.10
C LYS A 16 12.27 12.11 -21.49
N LEU A 17 12.94 11.42 -20.57
CA LEU A 17 13.53 10.10 -20.81
C LEU A 17 12.46 9.04 -21.10
N GLN A 18 11.39 9.01 -20.30
CA GLN A 18 10.22 8.12 -20.48
C GLN A 18 9.50 8.37 -21.82
N ILE A 19 9.32 9.63 -22.21
CA ILE A 19 8.72 9.98 -23.50
C ILE A 19 9.61 9.51 -24.65
N THR A 20 10.94 9.67 -24.54
CA THR A 20 11.87 9.19 -25.57
C THR A 20 11.94 7.66 -25.66
N THR A 21 11.84 6.92 -24.56
CA THR A 21 11.81 5.45 -24.59
C THR A 21 10.51 4.93 -25.20
N LEU A 22 9.37 5.54 -24.88
CA LEU A 22 8.08 5.21 -25.49
C LEU A 22 8.06 5.50 -27.00
N LEU A 23 8.59 6.65 -27.43
CA LEU A 23 8.76 6.97 -28.86
C LEU A 23 9.68 5.97 -29.57
N CYS A 24 10.73 5.50 -28.89
CA CYS A 24 11.62 4.46 -29.42
C CYS A 24 10.87 3.13 -29.62
N ALA A 25 10.06 2.70 -28.65
CA ALA A 25 9.26 1.49 -28.75
C ALA A 25 8.23 1.57 -29.89
N LEU A 26 7.55 2.72 -30.03
CA LEU A 26 6.58 2.97 -31.10
C LEU A 26 7.23 2.96 -32.49
N LEU A 27 8.44 3.51 -32.63
CA LEU A 27 9.18 3.50 -33.90
C LEU A 27 9.73 2.12 -34.25
N ILE A 28 10.13 1.32 -33.26
CA ILE A 28 10.50 -0.09 -33.46
C ILE A 28 9.29 -0.89 -33.95
N LEU A 29 8.12 -0.68 -33.36
CA LEU A 29 6.86 -1.28 -33.81
C LEU A 29 6.48 -0.83 -35.22
N ALA A 30 6.65 0.45 -35.55
CA ALA A 30 6.37 0.96 -36.89
C ALA A 30 7.36 0.42 -37.94
N ALA A 31 8.65 0.31 -37.61
CA ALA A 31 9.66 -0.27 -38.48
C ALA A 31 9.45 -1.78 -38.66
N ALA A 32 9.07 -2.50 -37.60
CA ALA A 32 8.67 -3.91 -37.68
C ALA A 32 7.45 -4.06 -38.58
N ALA A 33 6.41 -3.24 -38.40
CA ALA A 33 5.21 -3.25 -39.24
C ALA A 33 5.53 -2.94 -40.71
N ALA A 34 6.42 -1.97 -40.99
CA ALA A 34 6.86 -1.63 -42.34
C ALA A 34 7.69 -2.76 -42.98
N SER A 35 8.54 -3.44 -42.20
CA SER A 35 9.31 -4.59 -42.66
C SER A 35 8.41 -5.78 -42.96
N THR A 36 7.42 -6.05 -42.10
CA THR A 36 6.40 -7.09 -42.31
C THR A 36 5.52 -6.77 -43.51
N TYR A 37 5.17 -5.50 -43.73
CA TYR A 37 4.43 -5.04 -44.91
C TYR A 37 5.26 -5.11 -46.20
N SER A 38 6.57 -4.84 -46.13
CA SER A 38 7.50 -5.03 -47.25
C SER A 38 7.64 -6.51 -47.61
N ILE A 39 7.76 -7.40 -46.62
CA ILE A 39 7.78 -8.85 -46.82
C ILE A 39 6.44 -9.36 -47.37
N TYR A 40 5.32 -8.80 -46.90
CA TYR A 40 3.97 -9.11 -47.37
C TYR A 40 3.75 -8.67 -48.82
N SER A 41 4.17 -7.46 -49.20
CA SER A 41 4.05 -6.94 -50.58
C SER A 41 4.97 -7.66 -51.57
N VAL A 42 6.16 -8.10 -51.14
CA VAL A 42 7.05 -8.95 -51.94
C VAL A 42 6.46 -10.34 -52.15
N ARG A 43 5.83 -10.93 -51.13
CA ARG A 43 5.08 -12.20 -51.28
C ARG A 43 3.83 -12.05 -52.16
N LYS A 44 3.13 -10.90 -52.11
CA LYS A 44 1.99 -10.62 -52.99
C LYS A 44 2.41 -10.38 -54.44
N GLN A 45 3.64 -9.92 -54.71
CA GLN A 45 4.19 -9.85 -56.06
C GLN A 45 4.51 -11.22 -56.69
N GLN A 46 4.52 -12.30 -55.93
CA GLN A 46 4.65 -13.67 -56.45
C GLN A 46 3.33 -14.27 -56.93
N GLY A 47 2.22 -13.52 -56.87
CA GLY A 47 0.92 -13.90 -57.42
C GLY A 47 0.12 -12.69 -57.90
N MET A 48 0.29 -12.35 -59.19
CA MET A 48 -0.48 -11.43 -60.05
C MET A 48 -1.39 -10.36 -59.38
N GLN A 49 -0.91 -9.11 -59.34
CA GLN A 49 -1.63 -7.91 -59.81
C GLN A 49 -0.65 -6.73 -59.83
N GLU A 50 -0.54 -6.04 -60.98
CA GLU A 50 0.27 -4.84 -61.12
C GLU A 50 -0.32 -3.70 -60.29
N ILE A 51 0.46 -3.20 -59.32
CA ILE A 51 0.15 -1.98 -58.57
C ILE A 51 0.93 -0.83 -59.24
N PRO A 52 0.33 0.34 -59.48
CA PRO A 52 0.97 1.46 -60.16
C PRO A 52 2.27 1.92 -59.47
N ALA A 53 3.21 2.44 -60.26
CA ALA A 53 4.58 2.78 -59.85
C ALA A 53 4.70 3.70 -58.61
N ASN A 54 3.63 4.43 -58.25
CA ASN A 54 3.59 5.28 -57.07
C ASN A 54 3.65 4.51 -55.72
N THR A 55 3.29 3.23 -55.69
CA THR A 55 3.30 2.43 -54.46
C THR A 55 4.68 1.84 -54.13
N ARG A 56 5.62 1.84 -55.09
CA ARG A 56 7.02 1.45 -54.87
C ARG A 56 7.80 2.49 -54.07
N MET A 57 7.33 3.74 -54.03
CA MET A 57 8.00 4.85 -53.33
C MET A 57 7.68 4.86 -51.82
N ILE A 58 6.55 4.30 -51.41
CA ILE A 58 6.06 4.31 -50.01
C ILE A 58 6.99 3.54 -49.05
N PRO A 59 7.47 2.31 -49.35
CA PRO A 59 8.41 1.62 -48.46
C PRO A 59 9.80 2.29 -48.44
N ALA A 60 10.25 2.87 -49.56
CA ALA A 60 11.51 3.61 -49.61
C ALA A 60 11.45 4.93 -48.83
N LEU A 61 10.32 5.67 -48.93
CA LEU A 61 10.04 6.86 -48.12
C LEU A 61 9.86 6.52 -46.65
N GLY A 62 9.22 5.40 -46.32
CA GLY A 62 9.10 4.89 -44.95
C GLY A 62 10.45 4.51 -44.33
N ALA A 63 11.33 3.87 -45.11
CA ALA A 63 12.70 3.57 -44.70
C ALA A 63 13.53 4.86 -44.51
N LEU A 64 13.42 5.84 -45.41
CA LEU A 64 14.06 7.16 -45.29
C LEU A 64 13.54 7.96 -44.08
N LEU A 65 12.22 7.92 -43.81
CA LEU A 65 11.61 8.53 -42.62
C LEU A 65 12.11 7.85 -41.34
N ALA A 66 12.18 6.52 -41.30
CA ALA A 66 12.73 5.78 -40.16
C ALA A 66 14.22 6.07 -39.93
N VAL A 67 15.02 6.19 -40.99
CA VAL A 67 16.45 6.57 -40.93
C VAL A 67 16.61 8.00 -40.41
N SER A 68 15.83 8.94 -40.95
CA SER A 68 15.90 10.35 -40.54
C SER A 68 15.43 10.56 -39.09
N LEU A 69 14.39 9.86 -38.64
CA LEU A 69 13.94 9.87 -37.24
C LEU A 69 14.94 9.18 -36.30
N GLY A 70 15.53 8.04 -36.69
CA GLY A 70 16.56 7.36 -35.90
C GLY A 70 17.82 8.20 -35.71
N LEU A 71 18.24 8.92 -36.75
CA LEU A 71 19.37 9.88 -36.68
C LEU A 71 19.02 11.11 -35.83
N LEU A 72 17.78 11.61 -35.90
CA LEU A 72 17.29 12.72 -35.07
C LEU A 72 17.25 12.31 -33.59
N GLN A 73 16.78 11.10 -33.30
CA GLN A 73 16.69 10.54 -31.96
C GLN A 73 18.07 10.28 -31.34
N HIS A 74 19.04 9.79 -32.13
CA HIS A 74 20.44 9.69 -31.70
C HIS A 74 21.05 11.06 -31.36
N ARG A 75 20.74 12.12 -32.13
CA ARG A 75 21.20 13.47 -31.82
C ARG A 75 20.59 14.00 -30.52
N VAL A 76 19.32 13.69 -30.25
CA VAL A 76 18.63 14.09 -29.00
C VAL A 76 19.20 13.31 -27.81
N LEU A 77 19.33 11.99 -27.89
CA LEU A 77 19.93 11.17 -26.81
C LEU A 77 21.40 11.52 -26.56
N ARG A 78 22.18 11.84 -27.61
CA ARG A 78 23.56 12.29 -27.46
C ARG A 78 23.63 13.66 -26.77
N ARG A 79 22.72 14.59 -27.09
CA ARG A 79 22.64 15.90 -26.43
C ARG A 79 22.19 15.79 -24.97
N THR A 80 21.23 14.91 -24.65
CA THR A 80 20.81 14.70 -23.26
C THR A 80 21.88 13.98 -22.44
N TRP A 81 22.61 13.04 -23.04
CA TRP A 81 23.76 12.40 -22.39
C TRP A 81 24.95 13.35 -22.22
N GLN A 82 25.23 14.22 -23.20
CA GLN A 82 26.22 15.29 -23.06
C GLN A 82 25.83 16.27 -21.95
N ALA A 83 24.56 16.70 -21.88
CA ALA A 83 24.06 17.54 -20.79
C ALA A 83 24.17 16.85 -19.41
N ALA A 84 23.85 15.56 -19.32
CA ALA A 84 24.01 14.78 -18.09
C ALA A 84 25.48 14.54 -17.71
N ARG A 85 26.38 14.42 -18.70
CA ARG A 85 27.83 14.31 -18.51
C ARG A 85 28.47 15.65 -18.14
N ASP A 86 28.01 16.76 -18.68
CA ASP A 86 28.50 18.09 -18.32
C ASP A 86 28.07 18.46 -16.89
N PHE A 87 26.91 17.97 -16.44
CA PHE A 87 26.48 18.02 -15.03
C PHE A 87 27.41 17.22 -14.08
N ARG A 88 28.24 16.30 -14.61
CA ARG A 88 29.24 15.54 -13.85
C ARG A 88 30.46 16.39 -13.45
N VAL A 89 30.61 17.60 -13.98
CA VAL A 89 31.81 18.45 -13.79
C VAL A 89 31.67 19.46 -12.64
N GLU A 90 30.49 19.63 -12.03
CA GLU A 90 30.30 20.45 -10.82
C GLU A 90 29.95 19.55 -9.61
N PRO A 91 30.94 19.14 -8.78
CA PRO A 91 30.73 18.05 -7.82
C PRO A 91 30.09 18.46 -6.48
N GLU A 92 29.71 19.72 -6.26
CA GLU A 92 29.44 20.20 -4.89
C GLU A 92 27.96 20.36 -4.50
N ALA A 93 26.99 19.99 -5.35
CA ALA A 93 25.57 20.18 -5.02
C ALA A 93 24.60 19.00 -5.30
N ALA A 94 25.07 17.86 -5.79
CA ALA A 94 24.19 16.72 -6.10
C ALA A 94 24.20 15.66 -4.98
N GLY A 95 23.09 15.55 -4.24
CA GLY A 95 22.90 14.55 -3.20
C GLY A 95 23.01 13.10 -3.69
N SER A 96 23.34 12.20 -2.76
CA SER A 96 23.66 10.77 -2.97
C SER A 96 22.64 9.97 -3.79
N ASP A 97 21.38 10.41 -3.84
CA ASP A 97 20.31 9.72 -4.57
C ASP A 97 20.41 9.87 -6.11
N VAL A 98 20.97 11.00 -6.59
CA VAL A 98 21.16 11.24 -8.04
C VAL A 98 22.24 10.34 -8.62
N GLN A 99 23.33 10.10 -7.87
CA GLN A 99 24.41 9.20 -8.29
C GLN A 99 23.99 7.73 -8.29
N THR A 100 23.09 7.34 -7.38
CA THR A 100 22.77 5.93 -7.13
C THR A 100 21.62 5.42 -8.01
N ARG A 101 20.68 6.27 -8.44
CA ARG A 101 19.49 5.86 -9.21
C ARG A 101 19.45 6.33 -10.66
N LEU A 102 19.76 7.61 -10.92
CA LEU A 102 19.57 8.19 -12.24
C LEU A 102 20.65 7.76 -13.25
N ILE A 103 21.88 7.56 -12.78
CA ILE A 103 23.05 7.23 -13.62
C ILE A 103 22.96 5.79 -14.18
N PRO A 104 22.64 4.76 -13.37
CA PRO A 104 22.46 3.40 -13.89
C PRO A 104 21.31 3.29 -14.90
N GLU A 105 20.19 3.97 -14.64
CA GLU A 105 19.03 3.98 -15.56
C GLU A 105 19.36 4.65 -16.90
N ALA A 106 20.05 5.80 -16.88
CA ALA A 106 20.46 6.48 -18.11
C ALA A 106 21.53 5.69 -18.89
N ALA A 107 22.46 5.02 -18.20
CA ALA A 107 23.44 4.13 -18.81
C ALA A 107 22.79 2.88 -19.42
N ALA A 108 21.81 2.28 -18.74
CA ALA A 108 21.02 1.16 -19.26
C ALA A 108 20.21 1.57 -20.49
N ALA A 109 19.57 2.76 -20.48
CA ALA A 109 18.85 3.29 -21.63
C ALA A 109 19.77 3.56 -22.83
N TYR A 110 21.00 4.05 -22.61
CA TYR A 110 21.99 4.24 -23.66
C TYR A 110 22.52 2.92 -24.22
N ALA A 111 22.80 1.93 -23.36
CA ALA A 111 23.22 0.59 -23.78
C ALA A 111 22.13 -0.11 -24.61
N LEU A 112 20.86 0.06 -24.23
CA LEU A 112 19.71 -0.42 -25.00
C LEU A 112 19.64 0.27 -26.38
N ALA A 113 19.86 1.58 -26.43
CA ALA A 113 19.84 2.37 -27.67
C ALA A 113 21.01 2.04 -28.62
N ASP A 114 22.22 1.80 -28.11
CA ASP A 114 23.37 1.37 -28.92
C ASP A 114 23.22 -0.09 -29.38
N GLY A 115 22.61 -0.95 -28.56
CA GLY A 115 22.17 -2.29 -28.95
C GLY A 115 21.14 -2.26 -30.09
N CYS A 116 20.19 -1.32 -30.06
CA CYS A 116 19.25 -1.09 -31.16
C CYS A 116 19.97 -0.64 -32.44
N ARG A 117 21.00 0.22 -32.36
CA ARG A 117 21.82 0.61 -33.53
C ARG A 117 22.49 -0.60 -34.18
N GLY A 118 23.12 -1.48 -33.38
CA GLY A 118 23.74 -2.71 -33.90
C GLY A 118 22.74 -3.61 -34.62
N ARG A 119 21.53 -3.77 -34.05
CA ARG A 119 20.45 -4.58 -34.65
C ARG A 119 19.82 -3.94 -35.88
N ILE A 120 19.70 -2.61 -35.92
CA ILE A 120 19.20 -1.88 -37.09
C ILE A 120 20.22 -1.94 -38.23
N ILE A 121 21.53 -1.82 -37.96
CA ILE A 121 22.58 -1.97 -38.97
C ILE A 121 22.63 -3.42 -39.49
N HIS A 122 22.50 -4.43 -38.62
CA HIS A 122 22.39 -5.83 -39.04
C HIS A 122 21.11 -6.09 -39.85
N ALA A 123 19.96 -5.52 -39.46
CA ALA A 123 18.72 -5.62 -40.23
C ALA A 123 18.82 -4.89 -41.59
N MET A 124 19.62 -3.82 -41.67
CA MET A 124 19.94 -3.12 -42.91
C MET A 124 20.90 -3.91 -43.80
N GLN A 125 21.91 -4.57 -43.25
CA GLN A 125 22.79 -5.48 -44.01
C GLN A 125 22.02 -6.69 -44.53
N ALA A 126 21.19 -7.31 -43.69
CA ALA A 126 20.30 -8.39 -44.10
C ALA A 126 19.24 -7.93 -45.13
N GLY A 127 18.72 -6.70 -45.00
CA GLY A 127 17.80 -6.10 -45.96
C GLY A 127 18.47 -5.70 -47.28
N ALA A 128 19.72 -5.24 -47.25
CA ALA A 128 20.52 -4.92 -48.43
C ALA A 128 21.01 -6.19 -49.14
N GLU A 129 21.36 -7.24 -48.40
CA GLU A 129 21.64 -8.58 -48.93
C GLU A 129 20.37 -9.22 -49.51
N ALA A 130 19.21 -9.06 -48.87
CA ALA A 130 17.92 -9.50 -49.43
C ALA A 130 17.51 -8.70 -50.69
N ALA A 131 17.84 -7.41 -50.76
CA ALA A 131 17.63 -6.57 -51.94
C ALA A 131 18.65 -6.86 -53.07
N ALA A 132 19.88 -7.27 -52.73
CA ALA A 132 20.90 -7.73 -53.67
C ALA A 132 20.66 -9.19 -54.13
N ALA A 133 19.99 -10.00 -53.31
CA ALA A 133 19.54 -11.36 -53.58
C ALA A 133 18.15 -11.42 -54.24
N LEU A 134 17.52 -10.27 -54.54
CA LEU A 134 16.42 -10.24 -55.49
C LEU A 134 16.94 -10.83 -56.81
N PRO A 135 16.40 -11.96 -57.29
CA PRO A 135 16.70 -12.39 -58.65
C PRO A 135 16.25 -11.24 -59.55
N ARG A 136 17.20 -10.55 -60.20
CA ARG A 136 16.89 -9.72 -61.37
C ARG A 136 16.12 -10.64 -62.30
N ASN A 137 14.81 -10.45 -62.36
CA ASN A 137 13.90 -11.26 -63.14
C ASN A 137 14.45 -11.42 -64.56
N ARG A 138 15.12 -12.55 -64.81
CA ARG A 138 15.41 -13.13 -66.12
C ARG A 138 14.20 -13.92 -66.64
N ILE A 139 13.05 -13.83 -65.96
CA ILE A 139 11.85 -14.62 -66.24
C ILE A 139 10.80 -13.86 -67.06
N SER A 140 10.98 -12.55 -67.33
CA SER A 140 10.11 -11.79 -68.26
C SER A 140 10.76 -11.51 -69.63
N ARG A 141 11.96 -12.04 -69.90
CA ARG A 141 12.61 -11.95 -71.23
C ARG A 141 12.77 -13.28 -71.96
N LEU A 142 12.53 -14.42 -71.30
CA LEU A 142 12.70 -15.75 -71.93
C LEU A 142 11.40 -16.34 -72.48
N SER A 143 10.22 -15.80 -72.14
CA SER A 143 8.93 -16.24 -72.66
C SER A 143 8.35 -15.35 -73.78
N VAL A 144 9.00 -14.22 -74.10
CA VAL A 144 8.61 -13.32 -75.20
C VAL A 144 9.67 -13.23 -76.30
N SER A 145 10.92 -13.68 -76.10
CA SER A 145 11.90 -13.74 -77.19
C SER A 145 11.80 -15.02 -78.06
N ALA A 146 10.81 -15.87 -77.83
CA ALA A 146 10.57 -17.10 -78.60
C ALA A 146 9.35 -17.02 -79.55
N ALA A 147 8.58 -15.92 -79.55
CA ALA A 147 7.30 -15.84 -80.29
C ALA A 147 7.09 -14.57 -81.15
N GLY A 148 8.16 -13.82 -81.47
CA GLY A 148 8.12 -12.73 -82.45
C GLY A 148 9.14 -11.66 -82.08
N GLY A 149 10.09 -11.25 -82.92
CA GLY A 149 10.22 -11.42 -84.36
C GLY A 149 10.77 -10.10 -84.87
N ASP A 150 12.09 -9.91 -84.75
CA ASP A 150 12.88 -8.97 -85.56
C ASP A 150 14.14 -9.73 -85.96
N TYR A 151 14.02 -10.50 -87.05
CA TYR A 151 15.14 -11.20 -87.69
C TYR A 151 15.41 -10.51 -89.03
N GLU A 152 16.25 -9.48 -89.02
CA GLU A 152 17.05 -9.18 -90.20
C GLU A 152 18.20 -10.19 -90.26
N HIS A 153 18.16 -11.04 -91.28
CA HIS A 153 19.28 -11.79 -91.89
C HIS A 153 20.34 -12.38 -90.95
N ALA A 154 20.17 -13.66 -90.59
CA ALA A 154 21.29 -14.57 -90.34
C ALA A 154 20.90 -16.01 -90.68
N ASP A 155 21.32 -16.48 -91.85
CA ASP A 155 21.41 -17.90 -92.20
C ASP A 155 22.40 -18.58 -91.24
N ASN A 156 21.90 -19.42 -90.32
CA ASN A 156 22.71 -20.41 -89.63
C ASN A 156 21.87 -21.64 -89.26
N PRO A 157 21.97 -22.77 -89.99
CA PRO A 157 21.20 -23.97 -89.71
C PRO A 157 21.94 -24.84 -88.70
N GLY A 158 21.45 -24.90 -87.45
CA GLY A 158 22.05 -25.77 -86.43
C GLY A 158 21.66 -25.52 -84.98
N MET A 159 20.42 -25.10 -84.69
CA MET A 159 19.91 -25.08 -83.31
C MET A 159 18.67 -25.98 -83.22
N ASP A 160 18.79 -27.00 -82.38
CA ASP A 160 17.78 -28.02 -82.07
C ASP A 160 16.60 -27.36 -81.34
N TYR A 161 15.46 -27.25 -82.02
CA TYR A 161 14.25 -26.60 -81.48
C TYR A 161 13.46 -27.49 -80.52
N ASP A 162 13.74 -28.80 -80.50
CA ASP A 162 13.02 -29.81 -79.70
C ASP A 162 13.38 -29.70 -78.20
N SER A 163 14.67 -29.53 -77.93
CA SER A 163 15.19 -29.44 -76.56
C SER A 163 14.79 -28.16 -75.82
N GLY A 164 14.36 -27.10 -76.50
CA GLY A 164 13.83 -25.87 -75.88
C GLY A 164 12.39 -26.00 -75.36
N ALA A 165 11.53 -26.72 -76.08
CA ALA A 165 10.14 -26.99 -75.67
C ALA A 165 10.08 -28.00 -74.52
N GLU A 166 10.94 -29.01 -74.57
CA GLU A 166 11.06 -30.03 -73.53
C GLU A 166 11.57 -29.44 -72.20
N LEU A 167 12.57 -28.54 -72.25
CA LEU A 167 13.06 -27.84 -71.06
C LEU A 167 11.99 -26.89 -70.48
N ALA A 168 11.21 -26.20 -71.32
CA ALA A 168 10.14 -25.31 -70.88
C ALA A 168 8.99 -26.08 -70.21
N MET A 169 8.62 -27.25 -70.74
CA MET A 169 7.63 -28.14 -70.13
C MET A 169 8.15 -28.78 -68.84
N ALA A 170 9.41 -29.23 -68.78
CA ALA A 170 10.01 -29.78 -67.58
C ALA A 170 10.10 -28.75 -66.44
N VAL A 171 10.44 -27.49 -66.76
CA VAL A 171 10.41 -26.37 -65.81
C VAL A 171 8.98 -26.03 -65.39
N ALA A 172 8.01 -26.05 -66.31
CA ALA A 172 6.60 -25.83 -65.97
C ALA A 172 6.03 -26.94 -65.07
N ALA A 173 6.34 -28.20 -65.34
CA ALA A 173 5.96 -29.35 -64.54
C ALA A 173 6.59 -29.31 -63.13
N GLY A 174 7.89 -29.00 -63.04
CA GLY A 174 8.59 -28.81 -61.75
C GLY A 174 8.05 -27.64 -60.92
N ASN A 175 7.66 -26.54 -61.59
CA ASN A 175 7.02 -25.39 -60.95
C ASN A 175 5.60 -25.73 -60.47
N THR A 176 4.82 -26.50 -61.23
CA THR A 176 3.49 -26.96 -60.78
C THR A 176 3.58 -27.94 -59.61
N GLN A 177 4.56 -28.84 -59.62
CA GLN A 177 4.77 -29.78 -58.52
C GLN A 177 5.20 -29.08 -57.22
N SER A 178 6.08 -28.08 -57.32
CA SER A 178 6.45 -27.22 -56.20
C SER A 178 5.26 -26.41 -55.68
N SER A 179 4.37 -25.97 -56.58
CA SER A 179 3.14 -25.25 -56.22
C SER A 179 2.13 -26.16 -55.52
N VAL A 180 1.97 -27.41 -55.95
CA VAL A 180 1.11 -28.41 -55.27
C VAL A 180 1.63 -28.71 -53.87
N GLN A 181 2.95 -28.87 -53.70
CA GLN A 181 3.56 -29.05 -52.38
C GLN A 181 3.34 -27.82 -51.49
N GLY A 182 3.57 -26.61 -52.01
CA GLY A 182 3.35 -25.36 -51.26
C GLY A 182 1.89 -25.14 -50.86
N VAL A 183 0.93 -25.48 -51.73
CA VAL A 183 -0.50 -25.45 -51.41
C VAL A 183 -0.83 -26.48 -50.33
N GLY A 184 -0.26 -27.69 -50.39
CA GLY A 184 -0.45 -28.71 -49.35
C GLY A 184 0.11 -28.30 -47.98
N GLU A 185 1.25 -27.61 -47.93
CA GLU A 185 1.80 -27.06 -46.69
C GLU A 185 0.94 -25.91 -46.12
N ILE A 186 0.42 -25.04 -46.98
CA ILE A 186 -0.49 -23.95 -46.58
C ILE A 186 -1.80 -24.52 -46.07
N ASP A 187 -2.35 -25.53 -46.74
CA ASP A 187 -3.56 -26.25 -46.35
C ASP A 187 -3.42 -26.90 -44.97
N ALA A 188 -2.31 -27.62 -44.75
CA ALA A 188 -2.02 -28.23 -43.45
C ALA A 188 -1.92 -27.19 -42.32
N ARG A 189 -1.28 -26.03 -42.56
CA ARG A 189 -1.18 -24.94 -41.59
C ARG A 189 -2.53 -24.24 -41.36
N MET A 190 -3.30 -24.04 -42.42
CA MET A 190 -4.64 -23.43 -42.36
C MET A 190 -5.65 -24.34 -41.66
N HIS A 191 -5.52 -25.66 -41.76
CA HIS A 191 -6.35 -26.61 -41.03
C HIS A 191 -6.03 -26.68 -39.53
N ALA A 192 -4.79 -26.40 -39.12
CA ALA A 192 -4.40 -26.35 -37.71
C ALA A 192 -4.83 -25.04 -37.01
N LEU A 193 -4.84 -23.92 -37.74
CA LEU A 193 -5.10 -22.58 -37.20
C LEU A 193 -6.43 -22.42 -36.43
N PRO A 194 -7.58 -22.96 -36.91
CA PRO A 194 -8.85 -22.86 -36.19
C PRO A 194 -8.81 -23.52 -34.82
N GLY A 195 -8.13 -24.66 -34.70
CA GLY A 195 -7.97 -25.36 -33.42
C GLY A 195 -7.15 -24.52 -32.43
N GLU A 196 -6.10 -23.85 -32.91
CA GLU A 196 -5.26 -22.98 -32.08
C GLU A 196 -5.98 -21.69 -31.66
N ILE A 197 -6.70 -21.05 -32.58
CA ILE A 197 -7.54 -19.86 -32.29
C ILE A 197 -8.67 -20.23 -31.33
N HIS A 198 -9.31 -21.38 -31.53
CA HIS A 198 -10.37 -21.87 -30.65
C HIS A 198 -9.83 -22.15 -29.24
N ALA A 199 -8.69 -22.81 -29.12
CA ALA A 199 -8.06 -23.05 -27.82
C ALA A 199 -7.69 -21.74 -27.10
N GLN A 200 -7.10 -20.77 -27.81
CA GLN A 200 -6.76 -19.45 -27.24
C GLN A 200 -8.00 -18.64 -26.84
N THR A 201 -9.05 -18.63 -27.66
CA THR A 201 -10.30 -17.94 -27.35
C THR A 201 -11.01 -18.60 -26.17
N GLN A 202 -11.11 -19.92 -26.12
CA GLN A 202 -11.68 -20.61 -24.97
C GLN A 202 -10.92 -20.29 -23.67
N ALA A 203 -9.60 -20.34 -23.69
CA ALA A 203 -8.77 -19.97 -22.54
C ALA A 203 -8.99 -18.50 -22.10
N ALA A 204 -9.12 -17.57 -23.06
CA ALA A 204 -9.43 -16.18 -22.78
C ALA A 204 -10.84 -16.00 -22.19
N ALA A 205 -11.83 -16.73 -22.69
CA ALA A 205 -13.20 -16.69 -22.18
C ALA A 205 -13.27 -17.18 -20.72
N ASP A 206 -12.59 -18.27 -20.41
CA ASP A 206 -12.51 -18.82 -19.05
C ASP A 206 -11.81 -17.82 -18.09
N ALA A 207 -10.74 -17.17 -18.56
CA ALA A 207 -10.03 -16.14 -17.81
C ALA A 207 -10.92 -14.91 -17.51
N ILE A 208 -11.67 -14.40 -18.49
CA ILE A 208 -12.62 -13.29 -18.29
C ILE A 208 -13.69 -13.67 -17.27
N ALA A 209 -14.26 -14.87 -17.38
CA ALA A 209 -15.27 -15.34 -16.44
C ALA A 209 -14.72 -15.44 -15.01
N ALA A 210 -13.46 -15.85 -14.85
CA ALA A 210 -12.77 -15.86 -13.56
C ALA A 210 -12.54 -14.43 -13.02
N ILE A 211 -12.08 -13.50 -13.86
CA ILE A 211 -11.88 -12.09 -13.50
C ILE A 211 -13.19 -11.45 -13.05
N ALA A 212 -14.29 -11.67 -13.79
CA ALA A 212 -15.60 -11.12 -13.46
C ALA A 212 -16.11 -11.61 -12.10
N ARG A 213 -15.96 -12.91 -11.81
CA ARG A 213 -16.30 -13.47 -10.50
C ARG A 213 -15.44 -12.88 -9.37
N ALA A 214 -14.13 -12.81 -9.58
CA ALA A 214 -13.20 -12.24 -8.59
C ALA A 214 -13.50 -10.76 -8.32
N ALA A 215 -13.80 -9.98 -9.36
CA ALA A 215 -14.16 -8.57 -9.23
C ALA A 215 -15.49 -8.38 -8.47
N ALA A 216 -16.50 -9.22 -8.75
CA ALA A 216 -17.77 -9.18 -8.03
C ALA A 216 -17.61 -9.52 -6.54
N GLU A 217 -16.84 -10.56 -6.22
CA GLU A 217 -16.53 -10.93 -4.85
C GLU A 217 -15.75 -9.83 -4.12
N LEU A 218 -14.74 -9.25 -4.78
CA LEU A 218 -13.95 -8.16 -4.23
C LEU A 218 -14.82 -6.94 -3.93
N LYS A 219 -15.72 -6.57 -4.84
CA LYS A 219 -16.69 -5.48 -4.62
C LYS A 219 -17.58 -5.72 -3.40
N GLN A 220 -18.07 -6.95 -3.21
CA GLN A 220 -18.85 -7.30 -2.03
C GLN A 220 -18.03 -7.18 -0.75
N ARG A 221 -16.78 -7.66 -0.76
CA ARG A 221 -15.87 -7.55 0.38
C ARG A 221 -15.53 -6.09 0.71
N MET A 222 -15.31 -5.25 -0.31
CA MET A 222 -15.08 -3.81 -0.11
C MET A 222 -16.28 -3.10 0.53
N LYS A 223 -17.51 -3.49 0.17
CA LYS A 223 -18.71 -2.96 0.82
C LYS A 223 -18.75 -3.31 2.31
N LEU A 224 -18.53 -4.58 2.65
CA LEU A 224 -18.48 -5.02 4.05
C LEU A 224 -17.36 -4.31 4.83
N GLN A 225 -16.18 -4.17 4.21
CA GLN A 225 -15.06 -3.46 4.81
C GLN A 225 -15.38 -1.98 5.06
N SER A 226 -16.09 -1.31 4.14
CA SER A 226 -16.52 0.07 4.32
C SER A 226 -17.47 0.22 5.52
N ASP A 227 -18.43 -0.71 5.67
CA ASP A 227 -19.38 -0.69 6.80
C ASP A 227 -18.65 -0.92 8.14
N GLU A 228 -17.67 -1.83 8.17
CA GLU A 228 -16.80 -2.07 9.33
C GLU A 228 -15.95 -0.85 9.68
N LEU A 229 -15.36 -0.18 8.68
CA LEU A 229 -14.55 1.02 8.88
C LEU A 229 -15.37 2.20 9.40
N GLN A 230 -16.60 2.38 8.92
CA GLN A 230 -17.50 3.41 9.45
C GLN A 230 -17.85 3.15 10.92
N THR A 231 -18.07 1.88 11.27
CA THR A 231 -18.31 1.48 12.66
C THR A 231 -17.07 1.71 13.53
N ALA A 232 -15.88 1.37 13.01
CA ALA A 232 -14.62 1.61 13.69
C ALA A 232 -14.38 3.11 13.96
N ASP A 233 -14.62 3.96 12.95
CA ASP A 233 -14.49 5.42 13.09
C ASP A 233 -15.46 5.99 14.14
N HIS A 234 -16.72 5.55 14.12
CA HIS A 234 -17.72 5.96 15.12
C HIS A 234 -17.32 5.54 16.55
N ASN A 235 -16.90 4.29 16.73
CA ASN A 235 -16.46 3.79 18.03
C ASN A 235 -15.24 4.55 18.53
N GLN A 236 -14.30 4.84 17.62
CA GLN A 236 -13.09 5.56 17.96
C GLN A 236 -13.36 7.02 18.36
N ALA A 237 -14.31 7.69 17.70
CA ALA A 237 -14.77 9.02 18.11
C ALA A 237 -15.38 8.99 19.52
N GLY A 238 -16.24 8.00 19.79
CA GLY A 238 -16.82 7.79 21.13
C GLY A 238 -15.76 7.51 22.21
N MET A 239 -14.73 6.72 21.88
CA MET A 239 -13.61 6.47 22.78
C MET A 239 -12.79 7.72 23.09
N LEU A 240 -12.52 8.57 22.09
CA LEU A 240 -11.81 9.84 22.29
C LEU A 240 -12.59 10.77 23.25
N ASP A 241 -13.91 10.83 23.12
CA ASP A 241 -14.74 11.62 24.02
C ASP A 241 -14.75 11.05 25.44
N ALA A 242 -14.83 9.73 25.59
CA ALA A 242 -14.71 9.06 26.89
C ALA A 242 -13.36 9.34 27.56
N VAL A 243 -12.26 9.32 26.81
CA VAL A 243 -10.92 9.66 27.32
C VAL A 243 -10.85 11.12 27.76
N ARG A 244 -11.40 12.06 26.98
CA ARG A 244 -11.47 13.48 27.38
C ARG A 244 -12.25 13.68 28.67
N GLN A 245 -13.40 13.01 28.81
CA GLN A 245 -14.21 13.07 30.03
C GLN A 245 -13.47 12.48 31.23
N ALA A 246 -12.74 11.38 31.03
CA ALA A 246 -11.91 10.77 32.08
C ALA A 246 -10.78 11.71 32.55
N VAL A 247 -10.14 12.44 31.62
CA VAL A 247 -9.12 13.45 31.95
C VAL A 247 -9.73 14.59 32.77
N GLN A 248 -10.87 15.13 32.35
CA GLN A 248 -11.58 16.18 33.11
C GLN A 248 -11.97 15.70 34.51
N THR A 249 -12.45 14.46 34.61
CA THR A 249 -12.82 13.85 35.89
C THR A 249 -11.59 13.69 36.79
N SER A 250 -10.45 13.27 36.24
CA SER A 250 -9.19 13.13 37.00
C SER A 250 -8.71 14.48 37.54
N HIS A 251 -8.80 15.55 36.75
CA HIS A 251 -8.52 16.91 37.24
C HIS A 251 -9.48 17.38 38.34
N HIS A 252 -10.77 17.03 38.23
CA HIS A 252 -11.73 17.36 39.27
C HIS A 252 -11.44 16.59 40.57
N ILE A 253 -11.05 15.32 40.46
CA ILE A 253 -10.61 14.50 41.59
C ILE A 253 -9.38 15.11 42.24
N ASP A 254 -8.36 15.48 41.45
CA ASP A 254 -7.14 16.12 41.93
C ASP A 254 -7.43 17.40 42.74
N HIS A 255 -8.29 18.29 42.22
CA HIS A 255 -8.70 19.49 42.96
C HIS A 255 -9.40 19.15 44.28
N ARG A 256 -10.27 18.14 44.29
CA ARG A 256 -10.97 17.70 45.51
C ARG A 256 -10.02 17.09 46.53
N LEU A 257 -8.97 16.39 46.09
CA LEU A 257 -7.96 15.83 47.00
C LEU A 257 -7.18 16.93 47.72
N HIS A 258 -6.83 18.01 47.03
CA HIS A 258 -6.20 19.19 47.65
C HIS A 258 -7.10 19.81 48.74
N GLU A 259 -8.41 19.86 48.51
CA GLU A 259 -9.38 20.31 49.51
C GLU A 259 -9.42 19.37 50.73
N VAL A 260 -9.45 18.06 50.48
CA VAL A 260 -9.41 17.05 51.55
C VAL A 260 -8.10 17.15 52.36
N GLN A 261 -6.94 17.31 51.71
CA GLN A 261 -5.66 17.51 52.40
C GLN A 261 -5.70 18.72 53.33
N ARG A 262 -6.28 19.85 52.89
CA ARG A 262 -6.50 21.02 53.76
C ARG A 262 -7.41 20.72 54.94
N LEU A 263 -8.51 19.98 54.72
CA LEU A 263 -9.41 19.58 55.80
C LEU A 263 -8.71 18.69 56.83
N LEU A 264 -7.85 17.76 56.38
CA LEU A 264 -7.06 16.91 57.27
C LEU A 264 -6.05 17.71 58.08
N GLN A 265 -5.35 18.67 57.47
CA GLN A 265 -4.42 19.56 58.16
C GLN A 265 -5.14 20.38 59.24
N ASN A 266 -6.29 20.96 58.91
CA ASN A 266 -7.11 21.71 59.87
C ASN A 266 -7.66 20.82 60.98
N GLY A 267 -8.11 19.61 60.65
CA GLY A 267 -8.60 18.62 61.62
C GLY A 267 -7.52 18.21 62.61
N ASN A 268 -6.32 17.91 62.11
CA ASN A 268 -5.18 17.57 62.98
C ASN A 268 -4.79 18.75 63.89
N ALA A 269 -4.76 19.98 63.37
CA ALA A 269 -4.50 21.18 64.17
C ALA A 269 -5.54 21.37 65.29
N ALA A 270 -6.82 21.10 65.03
CA ALA A 270 -7.89 21.17 66.03
C ALA A 270 -7.74 20.10 67.12
N VAL A 271 -7.29 18.89 66.77
CA VAL A 271 -6.98 17.83 67.74
C VAL A 271 -5.80 18.23 68.63
N VAL A 272 -4.72 18.74 68.04
CA VAL A 272 -3.54 19.22 68.79
C VAL A 272 -3.94 20.33 69.78
N TYR A 273 -4.75 21.29 69.34
CA TYR A 273 -5.28 22.34 70.22
C TYR A 273 -6.13 21.76 71.36
N THR A 274 -6.99 20.78 71.07
CA THR A 274 -7.84 20.14 72.09
C THR A 274 -6.99 19.41 73.14
N VAL A 275 -5.91 18.75 72.74
CA VAL A 275 -4.95 18.10 73.66
C VAL A 275 -4.28 19.13 74.58
N GLU A 276 -3.89 20.29 74.04
CA GLU A 276 -3.29 21.37 74.82
C GLU A 276 -4.25 21.93 75.88
N GLU A 277 -5.50 22.21 75.50
CA GLU A 277 -6.55 22.67 76.42
C GLU A 277 -6.85 21.64 77.52
N MET A 278 -6.96 20.36 77.17
CA MET A 278 -7.18 19.30 78.15
C MET A 278 -6.02 19.18 79.15
N ARG A 279 -4.77 19.37 78.71
CA ARG A 279 -3.60 19.44 79.60
C ARG A 279 -3.61 20.69 80.47
N SER A 280 -4.14 21.81 79.99
CA SER A 280 -4.34 23.00 80.81
C SER A 280 -5.37 22.75 81.91
N VAL A 281 -6.52 22.18 81.55
CA VAL A 281 -7.58 21.81 82.51
C VAL A 281 -7.06 20.82 83.57
N GLU A 282 -6.25 19.83 83.17
CA GLU A 282 -5.64 18.89 84.14
C GLU A 282 -4.73 19.62 85.14
N ARG A 283 -3.93 20.60 84.69
CA ARG A 283 -3.07 21.43 85.55
C ARG A 283 -3.89 22.29 86.52
N ASP A 284 -4.95 22.93 86.04
CA ASP A 284 -5.82 23.75 86.88
C ASP A 284 -6.50 22.92 87.97
N ILE A 285 -6.97 21.71 87.63
CA ILE A 285 -7.57 20.79 88.60
C ILE A 285 -6.55 20.33 89.66
N ARG A 286 -5.31 20.02 89.25
CA ARG A 286 -4.24 19.68 90.20
C ARG A 286 -3.98 20.82 91.18
N GLY A 287 -3.92 22.06 90.70
CA GLY A 287 -3.77 23.23 91.57
C GLY A 287 -4.89 23.38 92.59
N ILE A 288 -6.14 23.04 92.22
CA ILE A 288 -7.27 23.03 93.17
C ILE A 288 -7.12 21.89 94.18
N LEU A 289 -6.73 20.68 93.73
CA LEU A 289 -6.51 19.52 94.61
C LEU A 289 -5.44 19.80 95.67
N ASP A 290 -4.40 20.59 95.35
CA ASP A 290 -3.36 20.98 96.31
C ASP A 290 -3.88 21.88 97.45
N VAL A 291 -4.98 22.60 97.23
CA VAL A 291 -5.61 23.47 98.26
C VAL A 291 -6.54 22.70 99.19
N ILE A 292 -7.12 21.58 98.74
CA ILE A 292 -8.08 20.78 99.53
C ILE A 292 -7.49 20.31 100.88
N PRO A 293 -6.25 19.80 100.98
CA PRO A 293 -5.63 19.44 102.26
C PRO A 293 -5.54 20.62 103.24
N ILE A 294 -5.33 21.84 102.74
CA ILE A 294 -5.26 23.05 103.56
C ILE A 294 -6.65 23.34 104.16
N ILE A 295 -7.71 23.21 103.36
CA ILE A 295 -9.10 23.38 103.83
C ILE A 295 -9.44 22.33 104.90
N ASN A 296 -9.10 21.06 104.68
CA ASN A 296 -9.31 20.01 105.68
C ASN A 296 -8.54 20.28 106.98
N THR A 297 -7.27 20.69 106.88
CA THR A 297 -6.47 21.07 108.04
C THR A 297 -7.09 22.25 108.81
N LEU A 298 -7.64 23.24 108.09
CA LEU A 298 -8.30 24.40 108.69
C LEU A 298 -9.61 23.98 109.39
N ALA A 299 -10.40 23.11 108.76
CA ALA A 299 -11.63 22.56 109.33
C ALA A 299 -11.34 21.75 110.61
N GLU A 300 -10.34 20.88 110.61
CA GLU A 300 -9.92 20.12 111.80
C GLU A 300 -9.46 21.04 112.93
N ARG A 301 -8.62 22.04 112.64
CA ARG A 301 -8.19 23.03 113.64
C ARG A 301 -9.36 23.81 114.22
N THR A 302 -10.33 24.17 113.38
CA THR A 302 -11.54 24.89 113.80
C THR A 302 -12.42 24.01 114.68
N SER A 303 -12.56 22.72 114.33
CA SER A 303 -13.30 21.74 115.14
C SER A 303 -12.65 21.51 116.50
N LEU A 304 -11.32 21.38 116.56
CA LEU A 304 -10.58 21.30 117.83
C LEU A 304 -10.75 22.56 118.68
N LEU A 305 -10.69 23.75 118.06
CA LEU A 305 -10.89 25.02 118.75
C LEU A 305 -12.31 25.15 119.32
N SER A 306 -13.32 24.73 118.56
CA SER A 306 -14.72 24.76 119.00
C SER A 306 -14.97 23.75 120.13
N MET A 307 -14.35 22.57 120.06
CA MET A 307 -14.41 21.57 121.13
C MET A 307 -13.79 22.11 122.43
N ASN A 308 -12.63 22.76 122.34
CA ASN A 308 -12.00 23.39 123.50
C ASN A 308 -12.89 24.50 124.08
N ALA A 309 -13.52 25.32 123.24
CA ALA A 309 -14.45 26.37 123.68
C ALA A 309 -15.72 25.79 124.33
N ALA A 310 -16.24 24.67 123.83
CA ALA A 310 -17.37 23.98 124.43
C ALA A 310 -17.04 23.41 125.82
N ILE A 311 -15.83 22.84 125.99
CA ILE A 311 -15.32 22.35 127.28
C ILE A 311 -15.20 23.51 128.28
N GLU A 312 -14.60 24.63 127.88
CA GLU A 312 -14.43 25.78 128.78
C GLU A 312 -15.77 26.43 129.14
N SER A 313 -16.71 26.46 128.19
CA SER A 313 -18.10 26.91 128.43
C SER A 313 -18.82 26.03 129.44
N ALA A 314 -18.59 24.70 129.42
CA ALA A 314 -19.13 23.79 130.42
C ALA A 314 -18.52 24.01 131.82
N HIS A 315 -17.23 24.39 131.89
CA HIS A 315 -16.57 24.78 133.15
C HIS A 315 -17.16 26.05 133.77
N ALA A 316 -17.63 26.99 132.94
CA ALA A 316 -18.23 28.25 133.39
C ALA A 316 -19.70 28.13 133.88
N ALA A 317 -20.28 26.92 133.88
CA ALA A 317 -21.64 26.61 134.34
C ALA A 317 -22.71 27.56 133.74
N ASP A 318 -23.55 28.19 134.57
CA ASP A 318 -24.68 29.03 134.11
C ASP A 318 -24.26 30.23 133.26
N HIS A 319 -23.02 30.74 133.43
CA HIS A 319 -22.49 31.85 132.63
C HIS A 319 -22.00 31.43 131.24
N GLY A 320 -21.76 30.13 131.02
CA GLY A 320 -21.22 29.59 129.77
C GLY A 320 -22.27 29.10 128.76
N LEU A 321 -23.55 29.05 129.13
CA LEU A 321 -24.62 28.45 128.32
C LEU A 321 -24.70 29.03 126.89
N GLY A 322 -24.57 30.35 126.73
CA GLY A 322 -24.60 30.99 125.41
C GLY A 322 -23.36 30.69 124.56
N PHE A 323 -22.18 30.61 125.19
CA PHE A 323 -20.92 30.28 124.52
C PHE A 323 -20.86 28.81 124.10
N ALA A 324 -21.46 27.91 124.89
CA ALA A 324 -21.56 26.49 124.57
C ALA A 324 -22.33 26.25 123.26
N VAL A 325 -23.46 26.94 123.06
CA VAL A 325 -24.26 26.83 121.83
C VAL A 325 -23.48 27.33 120.61
N VAL A 326 -22.78 28.45 120.73
CA VAL A 326 -21.95 28.98 119.64
C VAL A 326 -20.79 28.02 119.32
N ALA A 327 -20.14 27.44 120.33
CA ALA A 327 -19.06 26.49 120.15
C ALA A 327 -19.50 25.18 119.47
N GLU A 328 -20.70 24.68 119.79
CA GLU A 328 -21.30 23.53 119.10
C GLU A 328 -21.60 23.83 117.63
N GLU A 329 -22.16 25.01 117.33
CA GLU A 329 -22.48 25.42 115.96
C GLU A 329 -21.22 25.61 115.10
N ILE A 330 -20.16 26.22 115.65
CA ILE A 330 -18.85 26.30 114.99
C ILE A 330 -18.28 24.89 114.72
N GLY A 331 -18.47 23.96 115.65
CA GLY A 331 -18.04 22.56 115.48
C GLY A 331 -18.77 21.86 114.34
N LYS A 332 -20.09 22.06 114.23
CA LYS A 332 -20.90 21.54 113.13
C LYS A 332 -20.47 22.13 111.78
N LEU A 333 -20.27 23.45 111.70
CA LEU A 333 -19.78 24.13 110.50
C LEU A 333 -18.39 23.61 110.06
N ALA A 334 -17.49 23.37 111.02
CA ALA A 334 -16.17 22.80 110.75
C ALA A 334 -16.27 21.37 110.19
N ALA A 335 -17.07 20.50 110.81
CA ALA A 335 -17.31 19.14 110.31
C ALA A 335 -17.95 19.14 108.92
N GLU A 336 -18.91 20.04 108.69
CA GLU A 336 -19.54 20.21 107.39
C GLU A 336 -18.56 20.71 106.32
N SER A 337 -17.68 21.65 106.66
CA SER A 337 -16.61 22.13 105.78
C SER A 337 -15.68 21.01 105.34
N SER A 338 -15.24 20.15 106.27
CA SER A 338 -14.40 18.99 105.95
C SER A 338 -15.13 17.98 105.04
N ARG A 339 -16.40 17.67 105.33
CA ARG A 339 -17.23 16.79 104.50
C ARG A 339 -17.38 17.34 103.06
N ASN A 340 -17.61 18.64 102.93
CA ASN A 340 -17.73 19.31 101.63
C ASN A 340 -16.40 19.30 100.87
N ALA A 341 -15.27 19.57 101.55
CA ALA A 341 -13.94 19.48 100.96
C ALA A 341 -13.64 18.07 100.44
N GLY A 342 -13.98 17.01 101.20
CA GLY A 342 -13.87 15.63 100.74
C GLY A 342 -14.73 15.33 99.51
N THR A 343 -15.96 15.85 99.46
CA THR A 343 -16.85 15.69 98.30
C THR A 343 -16.29 16.40 97.06
N ILE A 344 -15.74 17.61 97.22
CA ILE A 344 -15.06 18.35 96.15
C ILE A 344 -13.86 17.56 95.63
N SER A 345 -13.01 17.04 96.54
CA SER A 345 -11.85 16.20 96.19
C SER A 345 -12.25 15.01 95.32
N ALA A 346 -13.27 14.26 95.74
CA ALA A 346 -13.77 13.10 95.01
C ALA A 346 -14.35 13.48 93.62
N SER A 347 -14.97 14.65 93.51
CA SER A 347 -15.44 15.16 92.22
C SER A 347 -14.28 15.55 91.30
N LEU A 348 -13.26 16.22 91.83
CA LEU A 348 -12.08 16.63 91.06
C LEU A 348 -11.28 15.42 90.56
N HIS A 349 -11.09 14.38 91.38
CA HIS A 349 -10.45 13.14 90.93
C HIS A 349 -11.18 12.48 89.76
N ARG A 350 -12.53 12.39 89.83
CA ARG A 350 -13.33 11.89 88.71
C ARG A 350 -13.20 12.77 87.46
N THR A 351 -13.06 14.08 87.60
CA THR A 351 -12.81 14.97 86.47
C THR A 351 -11.44 14.73 85.86
N VAL A 352 -10.40 14.50 86.66
CA VAL A 352 -9.06 14.13 86.16
C VAL A 352 -9.12 12.84 85.35
N GLU A 353 -9.79 11.80 85.84
CA GLU A 353 -9.96 10.53 85.11
C GLU A 353 -10.66 10.76 83.75
N ARG A 354 -11.69 11.60 83.70
CA ARG A 354 -12.38 11.96 82.44
C ARG A 354 -11.49 12.73 81.48
N VAL A 355 -10.67 13.65 81.98
CA VAL A 355 -9.69 14.39 81.15
C VAL A 355 -8.65 13.44 80.57
N GLN A 356 -8.17 12.47 81.35
CA GLN A 356 -7.23 11.45 80.86
C GLN A 356 -7.85 10.57 79.76
N GLN A 357 -9.10 10.17 79.91
CA GLN A 357 -9.83 9.45 78.85
C GLN A 357 -9.98 10.31 77.59
N ALA A 358 -10.28 11.60 77.73
CA ALA A 358 -10.37 12.53 76.60
C ALA A 358 -9.03 12.73 75.88
N LEU A 359 -7.92 12.78 76.64
CA LEU A 359 -6.56 12.83 76.08
C LEU A 359 -6.24 11.59 75.25
N GLN A 360 -6.51 10.39 75.77
CA GLN A 360 -6.31 9.13 75.03
C GLN A 360 -7.15 9.08 73.75
N ALA A 361 -8.42 9.51 73.80
CA ALA A 361 -9.28 9.57 72.62
C ALA A 361 -8.78 10.58 71.57
N SER A 362 -8.19 11.69 72.02
CA SER A 362 -7.62 12.72 71.15
C SER A 362 -6.32 12.25 70.50
N GLU A 363 -5.44 11.56 71.24
CA GLU A 363 -4.22 10.94 70.69
C GLU A 363 -4.57 9.90 69.61
N HIS A 364 -5.54 9.03 69.88
CA HIS A 364 -6.02 8.08 68.87
C HIS A 364 -6.61 8.77 67.64
N SER A 365 -7.34 9.88 67.82
CA SER A 365 -7.85 10.68 66.71
C SER A 365 -6.72 11.28 65.87
N SER A 366 -5.62 11.72 66.50
CA SER A 366 -4.43 12.21 65.81
C SER A 366 -3.80 11.14 64.92
N GLU A 367 -3.66 9.91 65.43
CA GLU A 367 -3.15 8.77 64.64
C GLU A 367 -4.04 8.47 63.42
N LEU A 368 -5.36 8.55 63.58
CA LEU A 368 -6.30 8.37 62.47
C LEU A 368 -6.15 9.45 61.41
N PHE A 369 -5.96 10.72 61.79
CA PHE A 369 -5.71 11.80 60.83
C PHE A 369 -4.39 11.62 60.07
N ASP A 370 -3.34 11.15 60.73
CA ASP A 370 -2.06 10.83 60.08
C ASP A 370 -2.18 9.66 59.09
N GLY A 371 -2.90 8.60 59.47
CA GLY A 371 -3.21 7.50 58.56
C GLY A 371 -4.03 7.96 57.35
N LEU A 372 -5.04 8.81 57.58
CA LEU A 372 -5.90 9.33 56.52
C LEU A 372 -5.12 10.24 55.55
N ARG A 373 -4.14 11.00 56.05
CA ARG A 373 -3.21 11.77 55.22
C ARG A 373 -2.40 10.86 54.29
N SER A 374 -1.83 9.77 54.80
CA SER A 374 -1.11 8.78 53.98
C SER A 374 -1.98 8.23 52.85
N THR A 375 -3.22 7.86 53.16
CA THR A 375 -4.18 7.34 52.17
C THR A 375 -4.50 8.38 51.08
N VAL A 376 -4.64 9.66 51.45
CA VAL A 376 -4.90 10.73 50.48
C VAL A 376 -3.68 10.99 49.59
N ASP A 377 -2.47 10.89 50.14
CA ASP A 377 -1.23 11.02 49.36
C ASP A 377 -1.10 9.87 48.35
N GLU A 378 -1.39 8.63 48.74
CA GLU A 378 -1.47 7.48 47.83
C GLU A 378 -2.52 7.68 46.74
N PHE A 379 -3.70 8.18 47.10
CA PHE A 379 -4.78 8.42 46.13
C PHE A 379 -4.42 9.56 45.15
N THR A 380 -3.66 10.55 45.60
CA THR A 380 -3.11 11.62 44.74
C THR A 380 -2.12 11.05 43.73
N ALA A 381 -1.20 10.18 44.18
CA ALA A 381 -0.25 9.50 43.30
C ALA A 381 -0.97 8.62 42.25
N ALA A 382 -1.98 7.84 42.67
CA ALA A 382 -2.78 7.03 41.76
C ALA A 382 -3.54 7.88 40.72
N THR A 383 -4.07 9.04 41.11
CA THR A 383 -4.76 9.96 40.19
C THR A 383 -3.79 10.56 39.16
N ALA A 384 -2.55 10.84 39.55
CA ALA A 384 -1.51 11.30 38.63
C ALA A 384 -1.11 10.22 37.61
N GLU A 385 -1.01 8.95 38.05
CA GLU A 385 -0.76 7.81 37.18
C GLU A 385 -1.90 7.58 36.17
N ILE A 386 -3.15 7.68 36.63
CA ILE A 386 -4.34 7.62 35.76
C ILE A 386 -4.27 8.72 34.70
N THR A 387 -3.94 9.96 35.08
CA THR A 387 -3.85 11.08 34.15
C THR A 387 -2.78 10.84 33.08
N THR A 388 -1.63 10.29 33.48
CA THR A 388 -0.55 9.91 32.56
C THR A 388 -1.01 8.81 31.60
N SER A 389 -1.63 7.75 32.13
CA SER A 389 -2.17 6.63 31.34
C SER A 389 -3.24 7.10 30.34
N LEU A 390 -4.09 8.05 30.73
CA LEU A 390 -5.10 8.63 29.84
C LEU A 390 -4.46 9.47 28.72
N SER A 391 -3.35 10.14 29.00
CA SER A 391 -2.61 10.88 27.96
C SER A 391 -2.00 9.92 26.93
N GLU A 392 -1.41 8.81 27.37
CA GLU A 392 -0.89 7.76 26.48
C GLU A 392 -2.02 7.10 25.67
N LEU A 393 -3.16 6.82 26.32
CA LEU A 393 -4.33 6.27 25.65
C LEU A 393 -4.86 7.23 24.57
N SER A 394 -4.89 8.54 24.85
CA SER A 394 -5.28 9.56 23.86
C SER A 394 -4.34 9.56 22.66
N ALA A 395 -3.02 9.44 22.88
CA ALA A 395 -2.05 9.34 21.81
C ALA A 395 -2.24 8.06 20.97
N GLY A 396 -2.45 6.92 21.63
CA GLY A 396 -2.76 5.65 20.97
C GLY A 396 -4.05 5.70 20.14
N MET A 397 -5.08 6.39 20.63
CA MET A 397 -6.32 6.60 19.85
C MET A 397 -6.08 7.43 18.59
N HIS A 398 -5.18 8.41 18.62
CA HIS A 398 -4.79 9.16 17.41
C HIS A 398 -3.99 8.31 16.42
N GLU A 399 -3.20 7.35 16.90
CA GLU A 399 -2.52 6.37 16.02
C GLU A 399 -3.51 5.42 15.36
N ILE A 400 -4.48 4.90 16.13
CA ILE A 400 -5.56 4.07 15.59
C ILE A 400 -6.36 4.86 14.54
N HIS A 401 -6.63 6.15 14.78
CA HIS A 401 -7.29 7.00 13.78
C HIS A 401 -6.57 7.01 12.45
N ARG A 402 -5.25 7.26 12.50
CA ARG A 402 -4.43 7.31 11.30
C ARG A 402 -4.40 5.96 10.59
N ALA A 403 -4.37 4.87 11.35
CA ALA A 403 -4.43 3.52 10.78
C ALA A 403 -5.79 3.25 10.09
N VAL A 404 -6.91 3.62 10.72
CA VAL A 404 -8.25 3.49 10.11
C VAL A 404 -8.35 4.31 8.82
N GLN A 405 -7.86 5.55 8.83
CA GLN A 405 -7.83 6.39 7.63
C GLN A 405 -6.98 5.78 6.51
N ALA A 406 -5.82 5.20 6.83
CA ALA A 406 -4.99 4.50 5.86
C ALA A 406 -5.69 3.27 5.26
N ILE A 407 -6.49 2.55 6.05
CA ILE A 407 -7.28 1.43 5.55
C ILE A 407 -8.40 1.93 4.63
N VAL A 408 -9.07 3.03 4.98
CA VAL A 408 -10.08 3.66 4.09
C VAL A 408 -9.45 4.01 2.74
N GLU A 409 -8.27 4.62 2.72
CA GLU A 409 -7.55 4.93 1.48
C GLU A 409 -7.20 3.65 0.68
N ALA A 410 -6.71 2.61 1.35
CA ALA A 410 -6.42 1.33 0.71
C ALA A 410 -7.68 0.67 0.12
N THR A 411 -8.82 0.73 0.82
CA THR A 411 -10.11 0.25 0.31
C THR A 411 -10.52 0.99 -0.97
N LEU A 412 -10.34 2.31 -1.04
CA LEU A 412 -10.61 3.09 -2.26
C LEU A 412 -9.69 2.70 -3.42
N ILE A 413 -8.41 2.42 -3.14
CA ILE A 413 -7.46 1.95 -4.15
C ILE A 413 -7.90 0.58 -4.71
N VAL A 414 -8.33 -0.33 -3.83
CA VAL A 414 -8.81 -1.66 -4.23
C VAL A 414 -10.12 -1.58 -5.02
N GLU A 415 -11.03 -0.67 -4.65
CA GLU A 415 -12.24 -0.42 -5.43
C GLU A 415 -11.90 0.05 -6.85
N ARG A 416 -10.96 0.99 -6.99
CA ARG A 416 -10.47 1.44 -8.30
C ARG A 416 -9.81 0.33 -9.09
N LEU A 417 -9.00 -0.51 -8.44
CA LEU A 417 -8.38 -1.69 -9.07
C LEU A 417 -9.45 -2.65 -9.59
N THR A 418 -10.51 -2.88 -8.81
CA THR A 418 -11.65 -3.72 -9.21
C THR A 418 -12.32 -3.18 -10.47
N ALA A 419 -12.52 -1.87 -10.58
CA ALA A 419 -13.04 -1.25 -11.79
C ALA A 419 -12.13 -1.48 -13.01
N THR A 420 -10.81 -1.29 -12.85
CA THR A 420 -9.86 -1.55 -13.95
C THR A 420 -9.79 -3.02 -14.38
N MET A 421 -10.05 -3.96 -13.46
CA MET A 421 -10.15 -5.38 -13.78
C MET A 421 -11.39 -5.68 -14.64
N GLN A 422 -12.51 -4.99 -14.40
CA GLN A 422 -13.69 -5.10 -15.25
C GLN A 422 -13.42 -4.54 -16.64
N ASP A 423 -12.81 -3.36 -16.74
CA ASP A 423 -12.44 -2.75 -18.03
C ASP A 423 -11.51 -3.68 -18.85
N ALA A 424 -10.54 -4.33 -18.18
CA ALA A 424 -9.66 -5.31 -18.81
C ALA A 424 -10.41 -6.57 -19.27
N GLY A 425 -11.39 -7.03 -18.48
CA GLY A 425 -12.29 -8.12 -18.85
C GLY A 425 -13.10 -7.79 -20.11
N ASP A 426 -13.68 -6.59 -20.17
CA ASP A 426 -14.45 -6.11 -21.32
C ASP A 426 -13.58 -5.99 -22.57
N ALA A 427 -12.37 -5.42 -22.45
CA ALA A 427 -11.40 -5.35 -23.55
C ALA A 427 -11.02 -6.74 -24.07
N THR A 428 -10.84 -7.71 -23.18
CA THR A 428 -10.56 -9.11 -23.58
C THR A 428 -11.79 -9.73 -24.25
N GLY A 429 -13.00 -9.38 -23.83
CA GLY A 429 -14.25 -9.78 -24.49
C GLY A 429 -14.34 -9.30 -25.95
N THR A 430 -13.87 -8.08 -26.23
CA THR A 430 -13.76 -7.60 -27.63
C THR A 430 -12.73 -8.40 -28.44
N THR A 431 -11.62 -8.81 -27.81
CA THR A 431 -10.60 -9.67 -28.44
C THR A 431 -11.17 -11.05 -28.78
N LEU A 432 -12.01 -11.60 -27.89
CA LEU A 432 -12.72 -12.86 -28.11
C LEU A 432 -13.63 -12.80 -29.34
N THR A 433 -14.36 -11.69 -29.48
CA THR A 433 -15.21 -11.43 -30.65
C THR A 433 -14.37 -11.35 -31.93
N GLY A 434 -13.23 -10.66 -31.89
CA GLY A 434 -12.28 -10.61 -33.00
C GLY A 434 -11.70 -11.98 -33.37
N GLY A 435 -11.38 -12.82 -32.38
CA GLY A 435 -10.93 -14.19 -32.59
C GLY A 435 -11.98 -15.06 -33.30
N LYS A 436 -13.26 -14.90 -32.94
CA LYS A 436 -14.37 -15.57 -33.63
C LYS A 436 -14.48 -15.13 -35.10
N THR A 437 -14.40 -13.84 -35.38
CA THR A 437 -14.37 -13.32 -36.76
C THR A 437 -13.16 -13.83 -37.54
N MET A 438 -12.01 -14.01 -36.88
CA MET A 438 -10.82 -14.60 -37.50
C MET A 438 -11.04 -16.07 -37.87
N MET A 439 -11.70 -16.86 -37.02
CA MET A 439 -12.08 -18.25 -37.36
C MET A 439 -12.98 -18.30 -38.59
N GLU A 440 -13.98 -17.41 -38.69
CA GLU A 440 -14.86 -17.31 -39.86
C GLU A 440 -14.06 -16.96 -41.14
N GLY A 441 -13.08 -16.04 -41.03
CA GLY A 441 -12.18 -15.69 -42.13
C GLY A 441 -11.25 -16.83 -42.57
N VAL A 442 -10.68 -17.57 -41.62
CA VAL A 442 -9.83 -18.74 -41.91
C VAL A 442 -10.64 -19.84 -42.58
N GLN A 443 -11.87 -20.08 -42.14
CA GLN A 443 -12.76 -21.05 -42.79
C GLN A 443 -13.05 -20.67 -44.24
N SER A 444 -13.35 -19.40 -44.50
CA SER A 444 -13.53 -18.91 -45.88
C SER A 444 -12.27 -19.07 -46.75
N MET A 445 -11.09 -18.89 -46.15
CA MET A 445 -9.82 -19.06 -46.85
C MET A 445 -9.49 -20.53 -47.13
N LEU A 446 -9.85 -21.45 -46.24
CA LEU A 446 -9.78 -22.90 -46.47
C LEU A 446 -10.65 -23.32 -47.66
N ASP A 447 -11.89 -22.80 -47.75
CA ASP A 447 -12.78 -23.08 -48.88
C ASP A 447 -12.17 -22.59 -50.21
N GLN A 448 -11.55 -21.41 -50.21
CA GLN A 448 -10.84 -20.87 -51.37
C GLN A 448 -9.59 -21.68 -51.73
N LEU A 449 -8.81 -22.12 -50.74
CA LEU A 449 -7.64 -22.98 -50.95
C LEU A 449 -8.05 -24.33 -51.54
N GLY A 450 -9.15 -24.94 -51.08
CA GLY A 450 -9.69 -26.17 -51.68
C GLY A 450 -10.03 -26.01 -53.16
N SER A 451 -10.64 -24.87 -53.53
CA SER A 451 -10.91 -24.55 -54.95
C SER A 451 -9.62 -24.30 -55.76
N THR A 452 -8.60 -23.72 -55.13
CA THR A 452 -7.30 -23.44 -55.78
C THR A 452 -6.47 -24.73 -55.94
N ALA A 453 -6.50 -25.61 -54.94
CA ALA A 453 -5.82 -26.90 -54.95
C ALA A 453 -6.40 -27.83 -56.04
N THR A 454 -7.73 -27.86 -56.17
CA THR A 454 -8.41 -28.62 -57.23
C THR A 454 -8.10 -28.05 -58.63
N ALA A 455 -8.09 -26.72 -58.79
CA ALA A 455 -7.67 -26.08 -60.03
C ALA A 455 -6.19 -26.39 -60.37
N THR A 456 -5.28 -26.27 -59.40
CA THR A 456 -3.84 -26.53 -59.57
C THR A 456 -3.56 -27.99 -59.93
N SER A 457 -4.26 -28.93 -59.29
CA SER A 457 -4.17 -30.36 -59.62
C SER A 457 -4.71 -30.64 -61.03
N GLY A 458 -5.78 -29.95 -61.44
CA GLY A 458 -6.31 -29.98 -62.81
C GLY A 458 -5.28 -29.51 -63.82
N TYR A 459 -4.60 -28.39 -63.57
CA TYR A 459 -3.51 -27.89 -64.42
C TYR A 459 -2.34 -28.86 -64.47
N HIS A 460 -1.94 -29.43 -63.34
CA HIS A 460 -0.82 -30.38 -63.30
C HIS A 460 -1.12 -31.64 -64.11
N ARG A 461 -2.35 -32.16 -64.04
CA ARG A 461 -2.81 -33.30 -64.86
C ARG A 461 -2.79 -32.96 -66.35
N ILE A 462 -3.29 -31.78 -66.74
CA ILE A 462 -3.25 -31.32 -68.14
C ILE A 462 -1.81 -31.22 -68.65
N LEU A 463 -0.89 -30.71 -67.83
CA LEU A 463 0.54 -30.64 -68.16
C LEU A 463 1.18 -32.02 -68.29
N ALA A 464 0.84 -32.95 -67.40
CA ALA A 464 1.32 -34.33 -67.45
C ALA A 464 0.81 -35.06 -68.70
N ASP A 465 -0.50 -34.94 -69.00
CA ASP A 465 -1.12 -35.50 -70.19
C ASP A 465 -0.49 -34.90 -71.47
N ALA A 466 -0.19 -33.59 -71.48
CA ALA A 466 0.48 -32.92 -72.59
C ALA A 466 1.94 -33.36 -72.76
N GLN A 467 2.66 -33.59 -71.65
CA GLN A 467 4.04 -34.09 -71.67
C GLN A 467 4.10 -35.54 -72.19
N GLU A 468 3.14 -36.38 -71.80
CA GLU A 468 3.01 -37.75 -72.31
C GLU A 468 2.61 -37.77 -73.80
N ALA A 469 1.71 -36.87 -74.22
CA ALA A 469 1.37 -36.72 -75.63
C ALA A 469 2.57 -36.26 -76.46
N SER A 470 3.35 -35.29 -75.94
CA SER A 470 4.56 -34.80 -76.59
C SER A 470 5.62 -35.90 -76.72
N SER A 471 5.85 -36.71 -75.68
CA SER A 471 6.83 -37.81 -75.75
C SER A 471 6.39 -38.88 -76.75
N ARG A 472 5.10 -39.21 -76.82
CA ARG A 472 4.57 -40.13 -77.84
C ARG A 472 4.75 -39.58 -79.25
N SER A 473 4.47 -38.29 -79.47
CA SER A 473 4.70 -37.65 -80.77
C SER A 473 6.18 -37.62 -81.15
N ALA A 474 7.08 -37.38 -80.19
CA ALA A 474 8.53 -37.44 -80.40
C ALA A 474 9.00 -38.87 -80.75
N ASP A 475 8.53 -39.89 -80.03
CA ASP A 475 8.79 -41.30 -80.33
C ASP A 475 8.26 -41.73 -81.70
N GLU A 476 7.09 -41.21 -82.11
CA GLU A 476 6.47 -41.49 -83.41
C GLU A 476 7.21 -40.80 -84.56
N LEU A 477 7.71 -39.57 -84.36
CA LEU A 477 8.58 -38.88 -85.31
C LEU A 477 9.95 -39.57 -85.42
N LEU A 478 10.54 -40.04 -84.31
CA LEU A 478 11.76 -40.85 -84.32
C LEU A 478 11.57 -42.17 -85.07
N ARG A 479 10.41 -42.81 -84.93
CA ARG A 479 10.05 -44.00 -85.74
C ARG A 479 9.90 -43.69 -87.23
N LEU A 480 9.33 -42.54 -87.60
CA LEU A 480 9.21 -42.12 -88.99
C LEU A 480 10.56 -41.73 -89.61
N LEU A 481 11.47 -41.15 -88.83
CA LEU A 481 12.83 -40.79 -89.27
C LEU A 481 13.77 -42.00 -89.37
N GLN A 482 13.50 -43.09 -88.65
CA GLN A 482 14.21 -44.37 -88.81
C GLN A 482 13.75 -45.18 -90.05
N PHE A 483 12.78 -44.68 -90.80
CA PHE A 483 12.34 -45.26 -92.07
C PHE A 483 13.11 -44.63 -93.24
N GLU A 484 14.40 -44.95 -93.37
CA GLU A 484 15.11 -44.77 -94.66
C GLU A 484 14.59 -45.83 -95.66
N PRO A 485 14.31 -45.47 -96.93
CA PRO A 485 13.90 -46.44 -97.92
C PRO A 485 15.12 -47.25 -98.40
N GLU A 486 15.17 -48.54 -98.05
CA GLU A 486 15.96 -49.50 -98.84
C GLU A 486 15.28 -49.75 -100.19
N ASN A 487 15.98 -49.31 -101.25
CA ASN A 487 15.95 -49.80 -102.64
C ASN A 487 14.77 -49.45 -103.55
N GLY A 488 15.12 -48.91 -104.73
CA GLY A 488 14.43 -49.18 -106.00
C GLY A 488 13.94 -47.97 -106.76
#